data_AF-A0A971B3M9-F1
#
_entry.id   AF-A0A971B3M9-F1
#
_cell.length_a   1.000
_cell.length_b   1.000
_cell.length_c   1.000
_cell.angle_alpha   90.00
_cell.angle_beta   90.00
_cell.angle_gamma   90.00
#
_symmetry.space_group_name_H-M   'P 1'
#
loop_
_entity.id
_entity.type
_entity.pdbx_description
1 polymer ?
#
loop_
_entity_poly.entity_id
_entity_poly.type
_entity_poly.pdbx_seq_one_letter_code
_entity_poly.pdbx_strand_id
1 'polypeptide(L)'
;MKSIRCWDDLSAYGIVPLTGEACGLSYRILCDMTARGKKTLEKALGLAELGPQENWNRGADNDPHVGAVMLAPDLLSFIGVFALLEAGCREVWLTKGHTVIGIEADDSPDQVETFKRFHAEDLARRFAYAGTCGDRNQHMMTGRVV
;
A
#
# COMPACT_ATOMS: atom_id res chain seq x y z
N MET A 1 8.93 -9.58 -9.64
CA MET A 1 8.81 -8.12 -9.43
C MET A 1 7.38 -7.73 -9.72
N LYS A 2 6.74 -7.07 -8.77
CA LYS A 2 5.36 -6.56 -8.88
C LYS A 2 5.39 -5.04 -8.93
N SER A 3 4.36 -4.43 -9.52
CA SER A 3 4.22 -2.97 -9.51
C SER A 3 2.79 -2.52 -9.28
N ILE A 4 2.64 -1.38 -8.63
CA ILE A 4 1.39 -0.61 -8.50
C ILE A 4 1.63 0.75 -9.14
N ARG A 5 0.85 1.05 -10.17
CA ARG A 5 0.94 2.24 -11.02
C ARG A 5 -0.35 3.04 -11.00
N CYS A 6 -1.49 2.38 -10.78
CA CYS A 6 -2.80 3.00 -10.68
C CYS A 6 -3.65 2.37 -9.56
N TRP A 7 -4.83 2.94 -9.32
CA TRP A 7 -5.78 2.44 -8.33
C TRP A 7 -6.28 1.02 -8.61
N ASP A 8 -6.47 0.65 -9.88
CA ASP A 8 -6.96 -0.68 -10.25
C ASP A 8 -5.98 -1.79 -9.84
N ASP A 9 -4.67 -1.51 -9.85
CA ASP A 9 -3.64 -2.44 -9.40
C ASP A 9 -3.82 -2.84 -7.92
N LEU A 10 -4.44 -1.99 -7.10
CA LEU A 10 -4.74 -2.30 -5.70
C LEU A 10 -5.84 -3.36 -5.53
N SER A 11 -6.64 -3.63 -6.57
CA SER A 11 -7.70 -4.64 -6.53
C SER A 11 -7.13 -6.04 -6.25
N ALA A 12 -5.95 -6.35 -6.80
CA ALA A 12 -5.24 -7.61 -6.55
C ALA A 12 -4.79 -7.78 -5.08
N TYR A 13 -4.87 -6.71 -4.28
CA TYR A 13 -4.53 -6.65 -2.86
C TYR A 13 -5.76 -6.40 -1.97
N GLY A 14 -6.96 -6.47 -2.56
CA GLY A 14 -8.23 -6.41 -1.84
C GLY A 14 -8.77 -5.00 -1.60
N ILE A 15 -8.27 -3.98 -2.31
CA ILE A 15 -8.82 -2.61 -2.27
C ILE A 15 -9.32 -2.30 -3.68
N VAL A 16 -10.64 -2.26 -3.84
CA VAL A 16 -11.31 -2.25 -5.15
C VAL A 16 -11.91 -0.87 -5.40
N PRO A 17 -11.31 -0.03 -6.27
CA PRO A 17 -11.86 1.29 -6.59
C PRO A 17 -13.19 1.15 -7.34
N LEU A 18 -14.16 2.00 -6.99
CA LEU A 18 -15.49 1.99 -7.58
C LEU A 18 -15.80 3.28 -8.35
N THR A 19 -15.82 4.42 -7.66
CA THR A 19 -16.33 5.69 -8.21
C THR A 19 -15.81 6.88 -7.41
N GLY A 20 -15.55 8.01 -8.09
CA GLY A 20 -15.23 9.27 -7.44
C GLY A 20 -16.48 10.10 -7.10
N GLU A 21 -17.59 9.83 -7.80
CA GLU A 21 -18.85 10.57 -7.73
C GLU A 21 -19.57 10.43 -6.38
N ALA A 22 -19.29 9.35 -5.63
CA ALA A 22 -19.75 9.19 -4.26
C ALA A 22 -19.15 10.23 -3.30
N CYS A 23 -18.05 10.89 -3.69
CA CYS A 23 -17.50 12.00 -2.93
C CYS A 23 -18.20 13.31 -3.31
N GLY A 24 -18.99 13.90 -2.40
CA GLY A 24 -19.59 15.22 -2.63
C GLY A 24 -18.58 16.37 -2.84
N LEU A 25 -17.29 16.13 -2.59
CA LEU A 25 -16.18 17.05 -2.88
C LEU A 25 -15.42 16.71 -4.17
N SER A 26 -15.77 15.61 -4.84
CA SER A 26 -15.05 15.06 -6.00
C SER A 26 -13.53 14.87 -5.79
N TYR A 27 -13.10 14.73 -4.53
CA TYR A 27 -11.69 14.63 -4.15
C TYR A 27 -11.24 13.21 -3.83
N ARG A 28 -12.15 12.34 -3.38
CA ARG A 28 -11.83 10.97 -2.92
C ARG A 28 -12.50 9.95 -3.82
N ILE A 29 -11.89 8.78 -3.91
CA ILE A 29 -12.42 7.61 -4.60
C ILE A 29 -13.04 6.69 -3.56
N LEU A 30 -14.27 6.25 -3.81
CA LEU A 30 -14.89 5.18 -3.05
C LEU A 30 -14.26 3.85 -3.45
N CYS A 31 -13.82 3.09 -2.45
CA CYS A 31 -13.29 1.75 -2.64
C CYS A 31 -14.05 0.77 -1.74
N ASP A 32 -14.49 -0.35 -2.30
CA ASP A 32 -14.78 -1.53 -1.48
C ASP A 32 -13.47 -2.19 -1.04
N MET A 33 -13.51 -2.99 0.02
CA MET A 33 -12.36 -3.75 0.46
C MET A 33 -12.72 -5.17 0.87
N THR A 34 -11.84 -6.12 0.60
CA THR A 34 -11.89 -7.46 1.18
C THR A 34 -11.25 -7.47 2.57
N ALA A 35 -11.33 -8.58 3.29
CA ALA A 35 -10.67 -8.73 4.59
C ALA A 35 -9.15 -8.48 4.50
N ARG A 36 -8.53 -8.84 3.36
CA ARG A 36 -7.11 -8.56 3.09
C ARG A 36 -6.86 -7.06 2.90
N GLY A 37 -7.70 -6.39 2.10
CA GLY A 37 -7.58 -4.94 1.89
C GLY A 37 -7.72 -4.15 3.19
N LYS A 38 -8.70 -4.52 4.04
CA LYS A 38 -8.90 -3.92 5.37
C LYS A 38 -7.63 -4.00 6.21
N LYS A 39 -7.02 -5.18 6.32
CA LYS A 39 -5.77 -5.38 7.08
C LYS A 39 -4.61 -4.54 6.52
N THR A 40 -4.49 -4.44 5.20
CA THR A 40 -3.47 -3.59 4.57
C THR A 40 -3.65 -2.12 4.96
N LEU A 41 -4.88 -1.62 4.94
CA LEU A 41 -5.20 -0.23 5.34
C LEU A 41 -4.97 0.00 6.83
N GLU A 42 -5.39 -0.93 7.69
CA GLU A 42 -5.14 -0.86 9.14
C GLU A 42 -3.64 -0.76 9.44
N LYS A 43 -2.83 -1.60 8.79
CA LYS A 43 -1.36 -1.55 8.92
C LYS A 43 -0.77 -0.25 8.37
N ALA A 44 -1.20 0.17 7.19
CA ALA A 44 -0.70 1.40 6.58
C ALA A 44 -0.96 2.60 7.50
N LEU A 45 -2.18 2.72 8.01
CA LEU A 45 -2.62 3.83 8.87
C LEU A 45 -2.19 3.69 10.33
N GLY A 46 -1.61 2.55 10.74
CA GLY A 46 -1.25 2.29 12.14
C GLY A 46 -2.47 2.15 13.06
N LEU A 47 -3.57 1.63 12.55
CA LEU A 47 -4.82 1.43 13.29
C LEU A 47 -4.95 -0.01 13.76
N ALA A 48 -5.44 -0.20 14.99
CA ALA A 48 -5.77 -1.53 15.51
C ALA A 48 -7.00 -2.13 14.82
N GLU A 49 -7.99 -1.30 14.52
CA GLU A 49 -9.20 -1.70 13.82
C GLU A 49 -9.76 -0.53 13.01
N LEU A 50 -10.05 -0.78 11.73
CA LEU A 50 -10.80 0.12 10.88
C LEU A 50 -12.28 -0.23 10.97
N GLY A 51 -13.14 0.77 11.20
CA GLY A 51 -14.60 0.63 11.12
C GLY A 51 -15.13 1.17 9.77
N PRO A 52 -15.08 0.37 8.68
CA PRO A 52 -15.54 0.83 7.37
C PRO A 52 -17.07 0.97 7.32
N GLN A 53 -17.56 1.68 6.30
CA GLN A 53 -18.99 1.69 5.96
C GLN A 53 -19.38 0.35 5.31
N GLU A 54 -20.68 0.14 5.11
CA GLU A 54 -21.17 -1.02 4.33
C GLU A 54 -20.59 -1.01 2.91
N ASN A 55 -20.18 -2.18 2.43
CA ASN A 55 -19.69 -2.38 1.07
C ASN A 55 -20.81 -2.18 0.06
N TRP A 56 -20.47 -1.64 -1.12
CA TRP A 56 -21.43 -1.41 -2.20
C TRP A 56 -21.68 -2.68 -3.01
N ASN A 57 -20.63 -3.49 -3.20
CA ASN A 57 -20.69 -4.77 -3.90
C ASN A 57 -20.32 -5.89 -2.94
N ARG A 58 -20.90 -7.07 -3.12
CA ARG A 58 -20.63 -8.23 -2.25
C ARG A 58 -19.22 -8.81 -2.39
N GLY A 59 -18.53 -8.53 -3.49
CA GLY A 59 -17.29 -9.22 -3.87
C GLY A 59 -17.51 -10.64 -4.40
N ALA A 60 -16.43 -11.41 -4.48
CA ALA A 60 -16.50 -12.83 -4.85
C ALA A 60 -16.83 -13.69 -3.63
N ASP A 61 -17.49 -14.83 -3.82
CA ASP A 61 -17.91 -15.70 -2.70
C ASP A 61 -16.71 -16.22 -1.87
N ASN A 62 -15.54 -16.35 -2.50
CA ASN A 62 -14.29 -16.77 -1.86
C ASN A 62 -13.39 -15.61 -1.39
N ASP A 63 -13.75 -14.36 -1.72
CA ASP A 63 -13.06 -13.15 -1.26
C ASP A 63 -14.08 -12.01 -1.15
N PRO A 64 -15.01 -12.10 -0.17
CA PRO A 64 -16.11 -11.16 -0.06
C PRO A 64 -15.60 -9.78 0.37
N HIS A 65 -16.30 -8.74 -0.08
CA HIS A 65 -16.07 -7.40 0.42
C HIS A 65 -16.63 -7.30 1.84
N VAL A 66 -15.89 -6.65 2.73
CA VAL A 66 -16.19 -6.52 4.17
C VAL A 66 -16.45 -5.08 4.60
N GLY A 67 -16.40 -4.14 3.66
CA GLY A 67 -16.76 -2.75 3.88
C GLY A 67 -16.27 -1.83 2.76
N ALA A 68 -16.59 -0.55 2.89
CA ALA A 68 -16.16 0.50 1.97
C ALA A 68 -15.48 1.68 2.70
N VAL A 69 -14.61 2.39 1.99
CA VAL A 69 -13.89 3.57 2.46
C VAL A 69 -13.63 4.57 1.34
N MET A 70 -13.56 5.85 1.69
CA MET A 70 -13.17 6.93 0.77
C MET A 70 -11.68 7.21 0.90
N LEU A 71 -10.92 7.07 -0.18
CA LEU A 71 -9.47 7.30 -0.20
C LEU A 71 -9.11 8.46 -1.11
N ALA A 72 -8.21 9.33 -0.65
CA ALA A 72 -7.68 10.41 -1.48
C ALA A 72 -6.66 9.84 -2.50
N PRO A 73 -6.60 10.37 -3.74
CA PRO A 73 -5.65 9.94 -4.77
C PRO A 73 -4.19 9.90 -4.29
N ASP A 74 -3.80 10.85 -3.44
CA ASP A 74 -2.45 10.97 -2.89
C ASP A 74 -2.03 9.79 -2.00
N LEU A 75 -3.00 8.98 -1.54
CA LEU A 75 -2.73 7.78 -0.74
C LEU A 75 -2.30 6.58 -1.59
N LEU A 76 -2.37 6.63 -2.92
CA LEU A 76 -2.09 5.49 -3.79
C LEU A 76 -0.70 4.89 -3.53
N SER A 77 0.36 5.68 -3.66
CA SER A 77 1.73 5.17 -3.47
C SER A 77 1.97 4.72 -2.03
N PHE A 78 1.41 5.44 -1.05
CA PHE A 78 1.50 5.09 0.36
C PHE A 78 0.88 3.72 0.64
N ILE A 79 -0.37 3.50 0.21
CA ILE A 79 -1.07 2.22 0.36
C ILE A 79 -0.35 1.13 -0.43
N GLY A 80 0.11 1.44 -1.65
CA GLY A 80 0.81 0.49 -2.50
C GLY A 80 2.08 -0.07 -1.87
N VAL A 81 2.81 0.73 -1.08
CA VAL A 81 3.99 0.23 -0.34
C VAL A 81 3.59 -0.88 0.62
N PHE A 82 2.55 -0.66 1.44
CA PHE A 82 2.08 -1.68 2.37
C PHE A 82 1.46 -2.87 1.65
N ALA A 83 0.71 -2.65 0.57
CA ALA A 83 0.10 -3.73 -0.21
C ALA A 83 1.16 -4.72 -0.74
N LEU A 84 2.30 -4.22 -1.25
CA LEU A 84 3.38 -5.08 -1.74
C LEU A 84 4.16 -5.75 -0.61
N LEU A 85 4.46 -5.03 0.48
CA LEU A 85 5.13 -5.63 1.65
C LEU A 85 4.29 -6.75 2.27
N GLU A 86 2.98 -6.52 2.42
CA GLU A 86 2.03 -7.52 2.94
C GLU A 86 1.76 -8.67 1.97
N ALA A 87 2.04 -8.48 0.68
CA ALA A 87 2.04 -9.54 -0.31
C ALA A 87 3.33 -10.39 -0.32
N GLY A 88 4.28 -10.10 0.58
CA GLY A 88 5.52 -10.87 0.74
C GLY A 88 6.71 -10.31 -0.03
N CYS A 89 6.63 -9.11 -0.60
CA CYS A 89 7.81 -8.46 -1.17
C CYS A 89 8.82 -8.15 -0.06
N ARG A 90 10.10 -8.49 -0.27
CA ARG A 90 11.20 -8.27 0.67
C ARG A 90 11.51 -6.79 0.85
N GLU A 91 11.43 -6.06 -0.25
CA GLU A 91 11.61 -4.62 -0.28
C GLU A 91 10.72 -4.01 -1.35
N VAL A 92 10.40 -2.74 -1.16
CA VAL A 92 9.57 -1.96 -2.07
C VAL A 92 10.29 -0.67 -2.41
N TRP A 93 10.30 -0.30 -3.68
CA TRP A 93 10.88 0.94 -4.16
C TRP A 93 9.79 1.85 -4.72
N LEU A 94 9.91 3.13 -4.39
CA LEU A 94 9.08 4.20 -4.90
C LEU A 94 9.87 4.99 -5.93
N THR A 95 9.27 5.23 -7.08
CA THR A 95 9.85 6.08 -8.12
C THR A 95 9.42 7.54 -7.97
N LYS A 96 10.11 8.47 -8.64
CA LYS A 96 9.73 9.89 -8.73
C LYS A 96 8.38 10.06 -9.41
N GLY A 97 8.03 9.15 -10.33
CA GLY A 97 6.72 9.06 -10.97
C GLY A 97 5.63 8.36 -10.14
N HIS A 98 5.80 8.22 -8.83
CA HIS A 98 4.82 7.63 -7.91
C HIS A 98 4.49 6.14 -8.13
N THR A 99 5.25 5.45 -9.00
CA THR A 99 5.12 4.00 -9.18
C THR A 99 5.77 3.29 -8.00
N VAL A 100 5.09 2.26 -7.50
CA VAL A 100 5.57 1.42 -6.41
C VAL A 100 5.97 0.06 -6.96
N ILE A 101 7.18 -0.41 -6.66
CA ILE A 101 7.77 -1.62 -7.22
C ILE A 101 8.18 -2.55 -6.08
N GLY A 102 7.65 -3.76 -6.07
CA GLY A 102 7.93 -4.77 -5.06
C GLY A 102 8.92 -5.81 -5.58
N ILE A 103 9.95 -6.05 -4.80
CA ILE A 103 10.97 -7.08 -5.07
C ILE A 103 10.62 -8.32 -4.27
N GLU A 104 10.39 -9.42 -4.96
CA GLU A 104 9.95 -10.69 -4.40
C GLU A 104 11.14 -11.57 -3.98
N ALA A 105 10.86 -12.68 -3.30
CA ALA A 105 11.86 -13.62 -2.80
C ALA A 105 12.61 -14.38 -3.92
N ASP A 106 11.91 -14.62 -5.01
CA ASP A 106 12.29 -15.39 -6.18
C ASP A 106 12.85 -14.52 -7.33
N ASP A 107 12.75 -13.18 -7.22
CA ASP A 107 13.39 -12.27 -8.15
C ASP A 107 14.91 -12.48 -8.16
N SER A 108 15.48 -12.68 -9.36
CA SER A 108 16.91 -12.94 -9.49
C SER A 108 17.73 -11.69 -9.12
N PRO A 109 18.86 -11.85 -8.40
CA PRO A 109 19.71 -10.71 -8.02
C PRO A 109 20.16 -9.87 -9.23
N ASP A 110 20.47 -10.53 -10.35
CA ASP A 110 20.92 -9.85 -11.57
C ASP A 110 19.81 -9.00 -12.21
N GLN A 111 18.56 -9.47 -12.20
CA GLN A 111 17.42 -8.66 -12.69
C GLN A 111 17.19 -7.45 -11.82
N VAL A 112 17.25 -7.62 -10.49
CA VAL A 112 17.06 -6.54 -9.50
C VAL A 112 18.16 -5.49 -9.66
N GLU A 113 19.43 -5.91 -9.80
CA GLU A 113 20.57 -5.01 -9.99
C GLU A 113 20.52 -4.29 -11.34
N THR A 114 20.13 -5.01 -12.39
CA THR A 114 19.93 -4.44 -13.73
C THR A 114 18.86 -3.35 -13.69
N PHE A 115 17.72 -3.63 -13.05
CA PHE A 115 16.66 -2.63 -12.86
C PHE A 115 17.17 -1.40 -12.11
N LYS A 116 17.87 -1.59 -10.99
CA LYS A 116 18.44 -0.48 -10.21
C LYS A 116 19.32 0.42 -11.06
N ARG A 117 20.18 -0.16 -11.91
CA ARG A 117 21.09 0.61 -12.76
C ARG A 117 20.35 1.43 -13.82
N PHE A 118 19.39 0.82 -14.50
CA PHE A 118 18.62 1.51 -15.55
C PHE A 118 17.66 2.58 -14.99
N HIS A 119 17.17 2.40 -13.77
CA HIS A 119 16.22 3.30 -13.13
C HIS A 119 16.81 4.12 -11.98
N ALA A 120 18.15 4.18 -11.85
CA ALA A 120 18.82 4.83 -10.72
C ALA A 120 18.36 6.29 -10.51
N GLU A 121 18.18 7.03 -11.61
CA GLU A 121 17.74 8.42 -11.60
C GLU A 121 16.25 8.59 -11.27
N ASP A 122 15.45 7.53 -11.38
CA ASP A 122 14.00 7.56 -11.12
C ASP A 122 13.65 7.00 -9.73
N LEU A 123 14.52 6.20 -9.11
CA LEU A 123 14.30 5.66 -7.77
C LEU A 123 14.39 6.77 -6.72
N ALA A 124 13.28 7.03 -6.03
CA ALA A 124 13.17 8.07 -5.00
C ALA A 124 13.43 7.52 -3.59
N ARG A 125 12.81 6.39 -3.24
CA ARG A 125 12.91 5.82 -1.89
C ARG A 125 12.77 4.32 -1.87
N ARG A 126 13.45 3.67 -0.94
CA ARG A 126 13.34 2.24 -0.64
C ARG A 126 12.71 2.04 0.74
N PHE A 127 11.83 1.05 0.84
CA PHE A 127 11.14 0.62 2.05
C PHE A 127 11.32 -0.89 2.26
N ALA A 128 11.48 -1.30 3.50
CA ALA A 128 11.50 -2.69 3.93
C ALA A 128 11.14 -2.75 5.42
N TYR A 129 10.54 -3.84 5.88
CA TYR A 129 10.41 -4.07 7.32
C TYR A 129 11.79 -4.35 7.92
N ALA A 130 12.22 -3.49 8.84
CA ALA A 130 13.51 -3.60 9.52
C ALA A 130 13.28 -3.74 11.03
N GLY A 131 12.90 -4.94 11.48
CA GLY A 131 12.67 -5.26 12.89
C GLY A 131 11.51 -4.50 13.55
N THR A 132 11.00 -5.01 14.67
CA THR A 132 10.07 -4.26 15.51
C THR A 132 10.81 -3.13 16.22
N CYS A 133 10.17 -1.96 16.30
CA CYS A 133 10.54 -0.84 17.14
C CYS A 133 10.71 -1.32 18.60
N GLY A 134 11.91 -1.74 18.98
CA GLY A 134 12.24 -2.31 20.28
C GLY A 134 13.55 -1.71 20.79
N ASP A 135 13.41 -0.92 21.85
CA ASP A 135 14.42 -0.23 22.68
C ASP A 135 14.99 1.13 22.23
N ARG A 136 14.94 2.08 23.19
CA ARG A 136 15.49 3.46 23.21
C ARG A 136 15.47 4.21 21.89
N ASN A 137 14.27 4.38 21.34
CA ASN A 137 14.10 5.33 20.24
C ASN A 137 13.97 6.74 20.80
N GLN A 138 14.97 7.57 20.51
CA GLN A 138 14.77 9.01 20.59
C GLN A 138 13.66 9.34 19.58
N HIS A 139 12.54 9.84 20.08
CA HIS A 139 11.47 10.38 19.26
C HIS A 139 12.06 11.52 18.43
N MET A 140 12.49 11.25 17.19
CA MET A 140 13.22 12.23 16.34
C MET A 140 12.45 13.53 16.16
N MET A 141 11.11 13.48 16.28
CA MET A 141 10.24 14.66 16.19
C MET A 141 10.15 15.48 17.48
N THR A 142 10.41 14.88 18.66
CA THR A 142 10.22 15.53 19.97
C THR A 142 11.47 15.52 20.86
N GLY A 143 12.53 14.83 20.46
CA GLY A 143 13.76 14.61 21.23
C GLY A 143 13.61 13.73 22.46
N ARG A 144 12.40 13.24 22.78
CA ARG A 144 12.13 12.41 23.97
C ARG A 144 12.71 11.02 23.79
N VAL A 145 13.41 10.51 24.79
CA VAL A 145 13.89 9.12 24.84
C VAL A 145 12.91 8.31 25.68
N VAL A 146 12.46 7.16 25.17
CA VAL A 146 11.61 6.20 25.87
C VAL A 146 12.31 4.86 25.95
#